data_AF-A0A211ZBP6-F1
#
_entry.id   AF-A0A211ZBP6-F1
#
_cell.length_a   1.000
_cell.length_b   1.000
_cell.length_c   1.000
_cell.angle_alpha   90.00
_cell.angle_beta   90.00
_cell.angle_gamma   90.00
#
_symmetry.space_group_name_H-M   'P 1'
#
loop_
_entity.id
_entity.type
_entity.pdbx_description
1 polymer ?
#
loop_
_entity_poly.entity_id
_entity_poly.type
_entity_poly.pdbx_seq_one_letter_code
_entity_poly.pdbx_strand_id
1 'polypeptide(L)'
;MVRAPGSAPGKAGGTACVSQSPAAPGAAHLKNCKCSVQVPLRFREGPCAGRPRRHDGASRWNGERQVSDLLLVGCGRMGSALVKGWLAGNAADRIWAVEPAELGLADARLHHVRDAAGLPAELAPEVVVLAVKPQMMPEALPAYRRIARPGTLFLSIAAGRTLAYLEQGLGEEAAVVRAMPNTPAAIGQGISVLVANAAVTPAQRKRAEALMQAAGQTAWIEDDALMNAVTGVSGSGPAYVFYLIETLAEAGRAAGLPADLAMQLARQTVVGAGALAGAATETPAELRIAVTSPKGTTQAALDVLMAPDGLQPLMTRAVAAATQRGRELA
;
A
#
# COMPACT_ATOMS: atom_id res chain seq x y z
N MET A 1 -8.08 -54.52 -52.39
CA MET A 1 -6.90 -55.16 -51.80
C MET A 1 -6.78 -54.65 -50.37
N VAL A 2 -7.35 -55.39 -49.40
CA VAL A 2 -6.64 -56.13 -48.33
C VAL A 2 -5.99 -55.17 -47.32
N ARG A 3 -6.26 -55.14 -46.02
CA ARG A 3 -7.23 -55.74 -45.08
C ARG A 3 -6.99 -54.97 -43.76
N ALA A 4 -8.03 -54.59 -43.04
CA ALA A 4 -7.99 -54.44 -41.57
C ALA A 4 -8.45 -55.80 -40.95
N PRO A 5 -8.80 -55.96 -39.66
CA PRO A 5 -8.29 -55.45 -38.37
C PRO A 5 -8.20 -56.61 -37.32
N GLY A 6 -7.97 -56.30 -36.03
CA GLY A 6 -8.38 -57.14 -34.89
C GLY A 6 -7.77 -56.64 -33.58
N SER A 7 -8.42 -56.64 -32.42
CA SER A 7 -9.76 -57.02 -31.99
C SER A 7 -9.89 -56.62 -30.51
N ALA A 8 -11.03 -56.08 -30.08
CA ALA A 8 -11.42 -55.87 -28.68
C ALA A 8 -11.97 -57.19 -28.03
N PRO A 9 -12.82 -57.16 -27.00
CA PRO A 9 -12.56 -57.08 -25.54
C PRO A 9 -13.10 -58.32 -24.77
N GLY A 10 -12.87 -58.42 -23.45
CA GLY A 10 -13.61 -59.31 -22.54
C GLY A 10 -13.72 -58.66 -21.15
N LYS A 11 -14.90 -58.23 -20.67
CA LYS A 11 -16.09 -58.93 -20.13
C LYS A 11 -15.89 -59.69 -18.81
N ALA A 12 -16.55 -59.12 -17.78
CA ALA A 12 -17.51 -59.72 -16.87
C ALA A 12 -17.05 -60.48 -15.60
N GLY A 13 -17.67 -60.07 -14.48
CA GLY A 13 -18.24 -60.99 -13.49
C GLY A 13 -17.61 -60.93 -12.10
N GLY A 14 -18.40 -60.59 -11.07
CA GLY A 14 -17.98 -60.81 -9.67
C GLY A 14 -18.65 -59.98 -8.59
N THR A 15 -19.98 -60.05 -8.48
CA THR A 15 -20.77 -59.75 -7.27
C THR A 15 -20.27 -60.48 -6.02
N ALA A 16 -20.20 -59.80 -4.86
CA ALA A 16 -20.82 -60.26 -3.61
C ALA A 16 -20.69 -59.22 -2.47
N CYS A 17 -21.83 -59.00 -1.82
CA CYS A 17 -22.06 -58.30 -0.55
C CYS A 17 -21.48 -59.07 0.65
N VAL A 18 -21.74 -58.49 1.85
CA VAL A 18 -21.85 -59.09 3.20
C VAL A 18 -20.66 -58.66 4.08
N SER A 19 -20.74 -57.50 4.73
CA SER A 19 -21.40 -57.21 6.03
C SER A 19 -20.67 -57.75 7.25
N GLN A 20 -20.35 -56.86 8.19
CA GLN A 20 -20.74 -56.89 9.61
C GLN A 20 -19.65 -56.25 10.50
N SER A 21 -20.06 -55.21 11.22
CA SER A 21 -19.49 -54.88 12.54
C SER A 21 -19.71 -56.04 13.50
N PRO A 22 -18.89 -56.10 14.56
CA PRO A 22 -19.50 -56.08 15.88
C PRO A 22 -18.83 -55.08 16.84
N ALA A 23 -19.55 -54.87 17.93
CA ALA A 23 -19.44 -53.84 18.94
C ALA A 23 -18.23 -53.95 19.89
N ALA A 24 -18.05 -52.88 20.66
CA ALA A 24 -17.09 -52.66 21.75
C ALA A 24 -17.14 -53.71 22.88
N PRO A 25 -16.14 -53.67 23.80
CA PRO A 25 -16.49 -53.25 25.16
C PRO A 25 -15.40 -52.42 25.87
N GLY A 26 -15.80 -51.73 26.95
CA GLY A 26 -14.92 -51.53 28.12
C GLY A 26 -14.71 -50.09 28.59
N ALA A 27 -15.50 -49.69 29.58
CA ALA A 27 -15.39 -48.43 30.32
C ALA A 27 -14.24 -48.44 31.35
N ALA A 28 -13.64 -47.27 31.61
CA ALA A 28 -13.08 -46.94 32.92
C ALA A 28 -13.01 -45.41 33.15
N HIS A 29 -13.80 -44.99 34.14
CA HIS A 29 -13.77 -43.77 34.96
C HIS A 29 -12.76 -42.64 34.67
N LEU A 30 -13.27 -41.41 34.59
CA LEU A 30 -12.83 -40.31 35.45
C LEU A 30 -13.96 -39.28 35.63
N LYS A 31 -13.97 -38.70 36.82
CA LYS A 31 -15.11 -38.15 37.54
C LYS A 31 -15.49 -36.73 37.11
N ASN A 32 -16.80 -36.49 37.14
CA ASN A 32 -17.53 -35.25 37.41
C ASN A 32 -16.70 -34.00 37.80
N CYS A 33 -16.83 -32.95 37.00
CA CYS A 33 -16.95 -31.58 37.49
C CYS A 33 -18.13 -30.91 36.77
N LYS A 34 -19.29 -30.87 37.44
CA LYS A 34 -20.43 -30.04 37.05
C LYS A 34 -20.09 -28.60 37.44
N CYS A 35 -19.98 -27.70 36.46
CA CYS A 35 -20.25 -26.28 36.70
C CYS A 35 -21.22 -25.81 35.63
N SER A 36 -22.48 -25.75 36.03
CA SER A 36 -23.61 -25.26 35.27
C SER A 36 -23.61 -23.73 35.29
N VAL A 37 -23.38 -23.10 34.14
CA VAL A 37 -23.83 -21.72 33.88
C VAL A 37 -24.59 -21.74 32.56
N GLN A 38 -25.91 -21.76 32.66
CA GLN A 38 -26.82 -21.46 31.55
C GLN A 38 -26.70 -19.96 31.24
N VAL A 39 -26.21 -19.63 30.04
CA VAL A 39 -26.30 -18.27 29.49
C VAL A 39 -27.47 -18.24 28.51
N PRO A 40 -28.51 -17.42 28.72
CA PRO A 40 -29.57 -17.29 27.74
C PRO A 40 -29.09 -16.38 26.60
N LEU A 41 -28.95 -16.95 25.40
CA LEU A 41 -28.79 -16.17 24.16
C LEU A 41 -30.13 -15.52 23.81
N ARG A 42 -30.31 -14.26 24.20
CA ARG A 42 -31.28 -13.35 23.58
C ARG A 42 -30.53 -12.46 22.60
N PHE A 43 -30.66 -12.75 21.30
CA PHE A 43 -30.33 -11.77 20.26
C PHE A 43 -31.38 -10.65 20.32
N ARG A 44 -30.97 -9.49 20.85
CA ARG A 44 -31.65 -8.21 20.62
C ARG A 44 -30.89 -7.48 19.53
N GLU A 45 -31.52 -7.30 18.38
CA GLU A 45 -31.08 -6.33 17.38
C GLU A 45 -31.30 -4.93 17.97
N GLY A 46 -30.20 -4.18 18.13
CA GLY A 46 -30.16 -2.80 18.61
C GLY A 46 -29.06 -2.05 17.85
N PRO A 47 -29.23 -0.73 17.65
CA PRO A 47 -28.63 0.01 16.54
C PRO A 47 -27.11 0.09 16.64
N CYS A 48 -26.43 0.07 15.48
CA CYS A 48 -24.99 0.23 15.32
C CYS A 48 -24.42 1.35 16.20
N ALA A 49 -23.91 0.96 17.37
CA ALA A 49 -23.22 1.82 18.29
C ALA A 49 -21.76 1.95 17.87
N GLY A 50 -21.33 3.19 17.64
CA GLY A 50 -19.93 3.61 17.71
C GLY A 50 -19.09 3.28 16.48
N ARG A 51 -18.82 4.30 15.65
CA ARG A 51 -17.60 4.28 14.84
C ARG A 51 -16.42 4.02 15.78
N PRO A 52 -15.52 3.07 15.49
CA PRO A 52 -14.32 2.90 16.30
C PRO A 52 -13.56 4.22 16.31
N ARG A 53 -13.22 4.71 17.51
CA ARG A 53 -12.28 5.83 17.66
C ARG A 53 -10.99 5.39 16.97
N ARG A 54 -10.65 6.06 15.87
CA ARG A 54 -9.45 5.78 15.08
C ARG A 54 -8.23 6.10 15.95
N HIS A 55 -7.38 5.11 16.21
CA HIS A 55 -6.15 5.24 17.01
C HIS A 55 -5.27 6.41 16.54
N ASP A 56 -4.80 7.19 17.51
CA ASP A 56 -4.05 8.44 17.36
C ASP A 56 -2.53 8.19 17.45
N GLY A 57 -1.98 7.33 16.57
CA GLY A 57 -0.55 6.96 16.55
C GLY A 57 0.25 7.45 15.35
N ALA A 58 -0.41 7.84 14.26
CA ALA A 58 0.24 8.51 13.13
C ALA A 58 0.08 10.02 13.31
N SER A 59 1.16 10.78 13.15
CA SER A 59 1.13 12.24 13.00
C SER A 59 0.00 12.63 12.05
N ARG A 60 -1.16 12.98 12.61
CA ARG A 60 -2.23 13.57 11.82
C ARG A 60 -1.74 14.95 11.51
N TRP A 61 -1.57 15.21 10.21
CA TRP A 61 -1.42 16.58 9.75
C TRP A 61 -2.49 17.43 10.45
N ASN A 62 -2.02 18.47 11.13
CA ASN A 62 -2.77 19.28 12.09
C ASN A 62 -3.86 20.15 11.45
N GLY A 63 -4.06 20.02 10.14
CA GLY A 63 -5.03 20.80 9.37
C GLY A 63 -4.63 22.27 9.21
N GLU A 64 -3.36 22.61 9.51
CA GLU A 64 -2.87 23.96 9.29
C GLU A 64 -2.65 24.20 7.80
N ARG A 65 -3.09 25.38 7.35
CA ARG A 65 -2.87 25.86 5.99
C ARG A 65 -1.38 25.93 5.70
N GLN A 66 -0.94 25.33 4.61
CA GLN A 66 0.48 25.25 4.25
C GLN A 66 0.87 26.31 3.23
N VAL A 67 -0.05 26.64 2.32
CA VAL A 67 0.16 27.59 1.21
C VAL A 67 -1.13 28.30 0.85
N SER A 68 -1.04 29.41 0.13
CA SER A 68 -2.18 30.10 -0.46
C SER A 68 -2.60 29.39 -1.76
N ASP A 69 -1.67 29.26 -2.70
CA ASP A 69 -1.87 28.61 -4.01
C ASP A 69 -1.00 27.35 -4.14
N LEU A 70 -1.66 26.23 -4.48
CA LEU A 70 -1.04 24.95 -4.80
C LEU A 70 -1.38 24.57 -6.25
N LEU A 71 -0.38 24.22 -7.05
CA LEU A 71 -0.58 23.70 -8.40
C LEU A 71 -0.27 22.21 -8.46
N LEU A 72 -1.25 21.37 -8.78
CA LEU A 72 -1.08 19.96 -9.09
C LEU A 72 -1.02 19.75 -10.61
N VAL A 73 0.05 19.14 -11.09
CA VAL A 73 0.24 18.75 -12.49
C VAL A 73 0.07 17.24 -12.60
N GLY A 74 -1.05 16.80 -13.17
CA GLY A 74 -1.46 15.40 -13.22
C GLY A 74 -2.30 14.99 -12.00
N CYS A 75 -3.54 14.58 -12.25
CA CYS A 75 -4.49 14.19 -11.20
C CYS A 75 -4.99 12.75 -11.39
N GLY A 76 -4.11 11.86 -11.84
CA GLY A 76 -4.35 10.41 -11.84
C GLY A 76 -4.52 9.83 -10.43
N ARG A 77 -4.37 8.51 -10.26
CA ARG A 77 -4.65 7.83 -8.98
C ARG A 77 -3.94 8.47 -7.77
N MET A 78 -2.65 8.81 -7.91
CA MET A 78 -1.87 9.40 -6.81
C MET A 78 -2.17 10.89 -6.62
N GLY A 79 -2.24 11.68 -7.69
CA GLY A 79 -2.62 13.10 -7.60
C GLY A 79 -4.01 13.30 -6.98
N SER A 80 -4.98 12.46 -7.38
CA SER A 80 -6.31 12.42 -6.77
C SER A 80 -6.30 12.05 -5.28
N ALA A 81 -5.42 11.14 -4.85
CA ALA A 81 -5.27 10.78 -3.44
C ALA A 81 -4.74 11.97 -2.62
N LEU A 82 -3.73 12.67 -3.14
CA LEU A 82 -3.15 13.84 -2.52
C LEU A 82 -4.14 15.00 -2.43
N VAL A 83 -4.85 15.33 -3.52
CA VAL A 83 -5.87 16.41 -3.53
C VAL A 83 -6.96 16.15 -2.51
N LYS A 84 -7.46 14.91 -2.42
CA LYS A 84 -8.45 14.54 -1.39
C LYS A 84 -7.91 14.78 0.02
N GLY A 85 -6.66 14.41 0.28
CA GLY A 85 -5.99 14.67 1.55
C GLY A 85 -5.87 16.17 1.84
N TRP A 86 -5.36 16.95 0.88
CA TRP A 86 -5.18 18.40 0.98
C TRP A 86 -6.48 19.16 1.22
N LEU A 87 -7.54 18.80 0.51
CA LEU A 87 -8.86 19.39 0.71
C LEU A 87 -9.40 19.06 2.10
N ALA A 88 -9.28 17.81 2.55
CA ALA A 88 -9.83 17.34 3.82
C ALA A 88 -9.23 18.05 5.05
N GLY A 89 -7.95 18.41 5.02
CA GLY A 89 -7.34 19.19 6.12
C GLY A 89 -7.00 20.63 5.77
N ASN A 90 -7.50 21.16 4.65
CA ASN A 90 -7.35 22.58 4.30
C ASN A 90 -5.89 23.05 4.07
N ALA A 91 -5.17 22.36 3.18
CA ALA A 91 -3.74 22.59 2.95
C ALA A 91 -3.47 23.88 2.16
N ALA A 92 -4.44 24.29 1.35
CA ALA A 92 -4.34 25.47 0.50
C ALA A 92 -5.66 26.24 0.46
N ASP A 93 -5.58 27.55 0.22
CA ASP A 93 -6.75 28.37 -0.12
C ASP A 93 -7.30 28.00 -1.49
N ARG A 94 -6.40 27.78 -2.45
CA ARG A 94 -6.72 27.41 -3.83
C ARG A 94 -5.80 26.30 -4.31
N ILE A 95 -6.40 25.30 -4.95
CA ILE A 95 -5.70 24.20 -5.61
C ILE A 95 -6.05 24.27 -7.09
N TRP A 96 -5.03 24.45 -7.93
CA TRP A 96 -5.15 24.34 -9.37
C TRP A 96 -4.72 22.93 -9.78
N ALA A 97 -5.56 22.21 -10.50
CA ALA A 97 -5.26 20.88 -11.00
C ALA A 97 -5.25 20.89 -12.53
N VAL A 98 -4.13 20.48 -13.12
CA VAL A 98 -3.95 20.27 -14.56
C VAL A 98 -4.11 18.78 -14.84
N GLU A 99 -5.20 18.40 -15.50
CA GLU A 99 -5.49 17.02 -15.86
C GLU A 99 -6.37 16.99 -17.13
N PRO A 100 -5.97 16.30 -18.20
CA PRO A 100 -6.79 16.19 -19.40
C PRO A 100 -8.18 15.61 -19.17
N ALA A 101 -8.28 14.66 -18.23
CA ALA A 101 -9.55 14.03 -17.84
C ALA A 101 -10.32 14.87 -16.81
N GLU A 102 -11.63 14.65 -16.74
CA GLU A 102 -12.47 15.21 -15.66
C GLU A 102 -12.07 14.60 -14.30
N LEU A 103 -12.02 15.44 -13.25
CA LEU A 103 -11.53 15.01 -11.93
C LEU A 103 -12.57 14.21 -11.13
N GLY A 104 -13.86 14.42 -11.39
CA GLY A 104 -14.94 13.85 -10.57
C GLY A 104 -14.90 14.29 -9.09
N LEU A 105 -14.24 15.42 -8.80
CA LEU A 105 -14.10 16.03 -7.49
C LEU A 105 -14.68 17.44 -7.53
N ALA A 106 -15.63 17.73 -6.65
CA ALA A 106 -16.23 19.06 -6.51
C ALA A 106 -15.86 19.64 -5.14
N ASP A 107 -15.07 20.73 -5.15
CA ASP A 107 -14.75 21.55 -3.97
C ASP A 107 -14.51 22.97 -4.46
N ALA A 108 -15.01 23.98 -3.74
CA ALA A 108 -14.91 25.39 -4.15
C ALA A 108 -13.46 25.89 -4.23
N ARG A 109 -12.51 25.22 -3.56
CA ARG A 109 -11.08 25.54 -3.59
C ARG A 109 -10.35 24.86 -4.74
N LEU A 110 -10.98 23.90 -5.42
CA LEU A 110 -10.36 23.12 -6.50
C LEU A 110 -10.75 23.70 -7.87
N HIS A 111 -9.77 24.23 -8.58
CA HIS A 111 -9.87 24.74 -9.93
C HIS A 111 -9.25 23.73 -10.89
N HIS A 112 -10.00 23.28 -11.90
CA HIS A 112 -9.54 22.30 -12.87
C HIS A 112 -9.31 22.96 -14.24
N VAL A 113 -8.18 22.63 -14.87
CA VAL A 113 -7.86 22.98 -16.25
C VAL A 113 -7.35 21.73 -16.99
N ARG A 114 -7.57 21.66 -18.30
CA ARG A 114 -7.18 20.49 -19.11
C ARG A 114 -5.68 20.40 -19.38
N ASP A 115 -5.03 21.56 -19.49
CA ASP A 115 -3.62 21.69 -19.83
C ASP A 115 -3.02 22.97 -19.21
N ALA A 116 -1.71 23.15 -19.38
CA ALA A 116 -0.99 24.29 -18.83
C ALA A 116 -1.40 25.65 -19.44
N ALA A 117 -1.97 25.67 -20.65
CA ALA A 117 -2.42 26.90 -21.30
C ALA A 117 -3.72 27.44 -20.69
N GLY A 118 -4.51 26.57 -20.03
CA GLY A 118 -5.69 26.97 -19.26
C GLY A 118 -5.36 27.64 -17.91
N LEU A 119 -4.11 27.61 -17.45
CA LEU A 119 -3.72 28.26 -16.20
C LEU A 119 -3.69 29.80 -16.36
N PRO A 120 -4.09 30.57 -15.33
CA PRO A 120 -3.92 32.02 -15.35
C PRO A 120 -2.45 32.41 -15.60
N ALA A 121 -2.23 33.48 -16.36
CA ALA A 121 -0.90 33.92 -16.74
C ALA A 121 -0.11 34.42 -15.51
N GLU A 122 -0.83 35.08 -14.60
CA GLU A 122 -0.38 35.64 -13.33
C GLU A 122 -0.27 34.61 -12.19
N LEU A 123 -0.66 33.35 -12.42
CA LEU A 123 -0.59 32.31 -11.39
C LEU A 123 0.86 32.14 -10.91
N ALA A 124 1.07 32.36 -9.61
CA ALA A 124 2.34 32.22 -8.92
C ALA A 124 2.18 31.29 -7.70
N PRO A 125 2.09 29.97 -7.91
CA PRO A 125 1.85 29.03 -6.83
C PRO A 125 3.08 28.95 -5.92
N GLU A 126 2.87 28.78 -4.61
CA GLU A 126 3.96 28.57 -3.67
C GLU A 126 4.57 27.16 -3.82
N VAL A 127 3.72 26.20 -4.22
CA VAL A 127 4.13 24.81 -4.46
C VAL A 127 3.53 24.30 -5.76
N VAL A 128 4.36 23.65 -6.56
CA VAL A 128 3.97 22.90 -7.76
C VAL A 128 4.24 21.42 -7.52
N VAL A 129 3.18 20.59 -7.50
CA VAL A 129 3.29 19.14 -7.37
C VAL A 129 3.26 18.48 -8.74
N LEU A 130 4.34 17.81 -9.11
CA LEU A 130 4.47 17.09 -10.38
C LEU A 130 4.07 15.61 -10.18
N ALA A 131 2.87 15.27 -10.61
CA ALA A 131 2.21 13.97 -10.43
C ALA A 131 1.83 13.28 -11.76
N VAL A 132 2.46 13.69 -12.86
CA VAL A 132 2.37 13.00 -14.14
C VAL A 132 3.22 11.73 -14.16
N LYS A 133 2.92 10.83 -15.10
CA LYS A 133 3.73 9.63 -15.30
C LYS A 133 5.17 10.03 -15.72
N PRO A 134 6.21 9.30 -15.27
CA PRO A 134 7.60 9.64 -15.60
C PRO A 134 7.89 9.79 -17.09
N GLN A 135 7.18 9.03 -17.94
CA GLN A 135 7.34 9.05 -19.40
C GLN A 135 6.81 10.36 -20.03
N MET A 136 5.87 11.04 -19.38
CA MET A 136 5.27 12.29 -19.85
C MET A 136 6.05 13.52 -19.40
N MET A 137 7.01 13.34 -18.48
CA MET A 137 7.76 14.43 -17.86
C MET A 137 8.54 15.30 -18.87
N PRO A 138 9.21 14.75 -19.90
CA PRO A 138 9.92 15.56 -20.90
C PRO A 138 9.02 16.57 -21.62
N GLU A 139 7.77 16.21 -21.91
CA GLU A 139 6.81 17.06 -22.59
C GLU A 139 6.11 18.03 -21.63
N ALA A 140 5.88 17.61 -20.38
CA ALA A 140 5.16 18.41 -19.39
C ALA A 140 6.00 19.53 -18.76
N LEU A 141 7.26 19.27 -18.39
CA LEU A 141 8.12 20.20 -17.64
C LEU A 141 8.29 21.59 -18.28
N PRO A 142 8.54 21.70 -19.61
CA PRO A 142 8.82 23.00 -20.23
C PRO A 142 7.73 24.04 -19.98
N ALA A 143 6.46 23.63 -19.91
CA ALA A 143 5.33 24.53 -19.69
C ALA A 143 5.33 25.20 -18.30
N TYR A 144 5.99 24.60 -17.32
CA TYR A 144 6.02 25.09 -15.94
C TYR A 144 7.30 25.85 -15.59
N ARG A 145 8.27 25.93 -16.51
CA ARG A 145 9.52 26.70 -16.30
C ARG A 145 9.27 28.18 -16.00
N ARG A 146 8.19 28.77 -16.57
CA ARG A 146 7.78 30.17 -16.28
C ARG A 146 7.40 30.42 -14.80
N ILE A 147 7.06 29.34 -14.09
CA ILE A 147 6.67 29.34 -12.67
C ILE A 147 7.88 29.04 -11.78
N ALA A 148 9.00 28.54 -12.32
CA ALA A 148 10.24 28.30 -11.58
C ALA A 148 10.94 29.61 -11.21
N ARG A 149 10.44 30.25 -10.15
CA ARG A 149 10.90 31.54 -9.60
C ARG A 149 11.38 31.35 -8.16
N PRO A 150 12.23 32.26 -7.66
CA PRO A 150 12.62 32.26 -6.24
C PRO A 150 11.40 32.16 -5.32
N GLY A 151 11.44 31.23 -4.37
CA GLY A 151 10.36 30.96 -3.42
C GLY A 151 9.36 29.87 -3.82
N THR A 152 9.26 29.53 -5.12
CA THR A 152 8.43 28.40 -5.58
C THR A 152 9.11 27.08 -5.27
N LEU A 153 8.39 26.16 -4.64
CA LEU A 153 8.85 24.78 -4.41
C LEU A 153 8.24 23.83 -5.44
N PHE A 154 9.06 23.04 -6.11
CA PHE A 154 8.60 21.90 -6.91
C PHE A 154 8.67 20.62 -6.07
N LEU A 155 7.56 19.91 -5.99
CA LEU A 155 7.45 18.61 -5.33
C LEU A 155 7.11 17.54 -6.37
N SER A 156 8.07 16.75 -6.78
CA SER A 156 7.86 15.68 -7.76
C SER A 156 7.57 14.36 -7.09
N ILE A 157 6.48 13.68 -7.48
CA ILE A 157 6.16 12.31 -7.07
C ILE A 157 6.42 11.27 -8.16
N ALA A 158 7.07 11.68 -9.25
CA ALA A 158 7.32 10.80 -10.39
C ALA A 158 8.46 9.82 -10.10
N ALA A 159 8.15 8.53 -10.20
CA ALA A 159 9.15 7.47 -10.06
C ALA A 159 10.28 7.58 -11.10
N GLY A 160 11.50 7.16 -10.74
CA GLY A 160 12.67 7.20 -11.62
C GLY A 160 13.27 8.59 -11.86
N ARG A 161 12.52 9.69 -11.82
CA ARG A 161 13.09 11.02 -12.13
C ARG A 161 13.94 11.57 -10.99
N THR A 162 15.25 11.62 -11.21
CA THR A 162 16.26 12.10 -10.25
C THR A 162 16.13 13.60 -9.99
N LEU A 163 16.75 14.08 -8.90
CA LEU A 163 16.86 15.53 -8.66
C LEU A 163 17.56 16.23 -9.83
N ALA A 164 18.67 15.68 -10.32
CA ALA A 164 19.42 16.22 -11.46
C ALA A 164 18.56 16.35 -12.73
N TYR A 165 17.70 15.36 -13.03
CA TYR A 165 16.77 15.44 -14.15
C TYR A 165 15.78 16.60 -14.00
N LEU A 166 15.24 16.79 -12.80
CA LEU A 166 14.27 17.86 -12.52
C LEU A 166 14.93 19.24 -12.57
N GLU A 167 16.13 19.38 -12.02
CA GLU A 167 16.94 20.60 -12.08
C GLU A 167 17.27 20.99 -13.53
N GLN A 168 17.66 20.03 -14.37
CA GLN A 168 17.93 20.31 -15.78
C GLN A 168 16.69 20.84 -16.52
N GLY A 169 15.50 20.31 -16.20
CA GLY A 169 14.25 20.72 -16.84
C GLY A 169 13.67 22.04 -16.33
N LEU A 170 13.82 22.32 -15.02
CA LEU A 170 13.24 23.49 -14.36
C LEU A 170 14.22 24.67 -14.25
N GLY A 171 15.52 24.40 -14.28
CA GLY A 171 16.62 25.34 -14.01
C GLY A 171 17.35 24.98 -12.71
N GLU A 172 18.67 25.20 -12.68
CA GLU A 172 19.55 24.81 -11.57
C GLU A 172 19.22 25.53 -10.24
N GLU A 173 18.58 26.69 -10.30
CA GLU A 173 18.15 27.46 -9.12
C GLU A 173 16.79 27.01 -8.56
N ALA A 174 16.10 26.07 -9.21
CA ALA A 174 14.79 25.61 -8.76
C ALA A 174 14.91 24.85 -7.43
N ALA A 175 14.08 25.22 -6.45
CA ALA A 175 13.93 24.44 -5.22
C ALA A 175 13.10 23.19 -5.52
N VAL A 176 13.73 22.01 -5.46
CA VAL A 176 13.10 20.74 -5.83
C VAL A 176 13.17 19.74 -4.68
N VAL A 177 12.00 19.21 -4.33
CA VAL A 177 11.85 18.02 -3.49
C VAL A 177 11.32 16.89 -4.37
N ARG A 178 11.97 15.73 -4.30
CA ARG A 178 11.45 14.48 -4.84
C ARG A 178 10.84 13.68 -3.71
N ALA A 179 9.67 13.11 -3.93
CA ALA A 179 8.99 12.23 -3.01
C ALA A 179 8.61 10.92 -3.70
N MET A 180 8.67 9.81 -2.97
CA MET A 180 8.20 8.51 -3.42
C MET A 180 7.05 8.04 -2.52
N PRO A 181 5.79 8.42 -2.83
CA PRO A 181 4.62 7.90 -2.15
C PRO A 181 4.31 6.47 -2.59
N ASN A 182 3.41 5.79 -1.88
CA ASN A 182 2.90 4.48 -2.27
C ASN A 182 1.36 4.41 -2.25
N THR A 183 0.79 3.35 -2.85
CA THR A 183 -0.66 3.28 -3.13
C THR A 183 -1.60 3.33 -1.91
N PRO A 184 -1.22 2.90 -0.69
CA PRO A 184 -2.02 3.12 0.53
C PRO A 184 -2.25 4.61 0.87
N ALA A 185 -1.56 5.55 0.22
CA ALA A 185 -1.84 6.98 0.28
C ALA A 185 -3.32 7.32 0.00
N ALA A 186 -3.98 6.55 -0.87
CA ALA A 186 -5.40 6.74 -1.21
C ALA A 186 -6.37 6.60 -0.02
N ILE A 187 -5.92 5.99 1.07
CA ILE A 187 -6.70 5.82 2.32
C ILE A 187 -6.02 6.48 3.52
N GLY A 188 -5.03 7.35 3.30
CA GLY A 188 -4.28 8.03 4.36
C GLY A 188 -3.39 7.10 5.19
N GLN A 189 -3.01 5.95 4.65
CA GLN A 189 -2.10 4.98 5.29
C GLN A 189 -0.84 4.77 4.44
N GLY A 190 -0.49 5.77 3.62
CA GLY A 190 0.71 5.74 2.81
C GLY A 190 1.98 5.97 3.63
N ILE A 191 3.11 5.75 2.98
CA ILE A 191 4.39 6.29 3.39
C ILE A 191 5.03 6.97 2.19
N SER A 192 5.59 8.16 2.40
CA SER A 192 6.33 8.91 1.38
C SER A 192 7.74 9.19 1.88
N VAL A 193 8.75 8.79 1.12
CA VAL A 193 10.13 9.19 1.42
C VAL A 193 10.51 10.38 0.55
N LEU A 194 11.11 11.40 1.16
CA LEU A 194 11.45 12.66 0.53
C LEU A 194 12.96 12.89 0.51
N VAL A 195 13.43 13.52 -0.56
CA VAL A 195 14.80 14.03 -0.72
C VAL A 195 14.72 15.42 -1.35
N ALA A 196 15.59 16.33 -0.92
CA ALA A 196 15.59 17.71 -1.38
C ALA A 196 16.94 18.04 -2.02
N ASN A 197 16.93 18.91 -3.03
CA ASN A 197 18.16 19.50 -3.52
C ASN A 197 18.67 20.64 -2.61
N ALA A 198 19.85 21.16 -2.91
CA ALA A 198 20.49 22.20 -2.12
C ALA A 198 19.75 23.55 -2.13
N ALA A 199 18.92 23.82 -3.15
CA ALA A 199 18.15 25.06 -3.27
C ALA A 199 16.92 25.11 -2.33
N VAL A 200 16.52 23.99 -1.73
CA VAL A 200 15.34 23.91 -0.86
C VAL A 200 15.65 24.48 0.52
N THR A 201 14.92 25.53 0.88
CA THR A 201 15.01 26.13 2.23
C THR A 201 14.37 25.23 3.29
N PRO A 202 14.73 25.38 4.59
CA PRO A 202 14.10 24.64 5.67
C PRO A 202 12.57 24.82 5.74
N ALA A 203 12.06 26.01 5.39
CA ALA A 203 10.63 26.29 5.34
C ALA A 203 9.92 25.55 4.18
N GLN A 204 10.56 25.48 3.00
CA GLN A 204 10.05 24.68 1.88
C GLN A 204 10.11 23.18 2.20
N ARG A 205 11.17 22.71 2.86
CA ARG A 205 11.28 21.31 3.33
C ARG A 205 10.10 20.92 4.22
N LYS A 206 9.78 21.75 5.22
CA LYS A 206 8.62 21.53 6.10
C LYS A 206 7.28 21.54 5.34
N ARG A 207 7.11 22.48 4.39
CA ARG A 207 5.90 22.52 3.54
C ARG A 207 5.74 21.26 2.69
N ALA A 208 6.83 20.78 2.06
CA ALA A 208 6.82 19.54 1.28
C ALA A 208 6.38 18.34 2.14
N GLU A 209 6.96 18.23 3.33
CA GLU A 209 6.62 17.19 4.29
C GLU A 209 5.15 17.26 4.70
N ALA A 210 4.64 18.43 5.11
CA ALA A 210 3.26 18.60 5.52
C ALA A 210 2.25 18.24 4.41
N LEU A 211 2.55 18.63 3.16
CA LEU A 211 1.73 18.25 2.01
C LEU A 211 1.70 16.75 1.79
N MET A 212 2.81 16.04 1.96
CA MET A 212 2.84 14.59 1.81
C MET A 212 2.22 13.87 3.01
N GLN A 213 2.27 14.46 4.21
CA GLN A 213 1.64 13.94 5.42
C GLN A 213 0.11 13.87 5.33
N ALA A 214 -0.50 14.67 4.46
CA ALA A 214 -1.94 14.58 4.17
C ALA A 214 -2.38 13.20 3.64
N ALA A 215 -1.44 12.40 3.13
CA ALA A 215 -1.71 11.05 2.62
C ALA A 215 -1.03 9.92 3.42
N GLY A 216 -0.34 10.21 4.52
CA GLY A 216 0.26 9.19 5.37
C GLY A 216 1.54 9.65 6.07
N GLN A 217 2.41 8.70 6.40
CA GLN A 217 3.68 9.00 7.06
C GLN A 217 4.73 9.53 6.08
N THR A 218 5.69 10.30 6.59
CA THR A 218 6.82 10.81 5.82
C THR A 218 8.14 10.39 6.44
N ALA A 219 9.17 10.25 5.61
CA ALA A 219 10.54 10.10 6.05
C ALA A 219 11.46 10.88 5.11
N TRP A 220 12.63 11.29 5.62
CA TRP A 220 13.63 11.98 4.83
C TRP A 220 14.86 11.12 4.62
N ILE A 221 15.44 11.23 3.43
CA ILE A 221 16.78 10.73 3.10
C ILE A 221 17.64 11.89 2.60
N GLU A 222 18.96 11.73 2.69
CA GLU A 222 19.92 12.74 2.24
C GLU A 222 20.45 12.46 0.84
N ASP A 223 20.52 11.19 0.45
CA ASP A 223 21.06 10.75 -0.85
C ASP A 223 19.92 10.30 -1.79
N ASP A 224 19.79 10.99 -2.94
CA ASP A 224 18.80 10.67 -3.99
C ASP A 224 18.99 9.25 -4.56
N ALA A 225 20.20 8.68 -4.48
CA ALA A 225 20.48 7.32 -4.93
C ALA A 225 19.72 6.25 -4.13
N LEU A 226 19.36 6.54 -2.87
CA LEU A 226 18.55 5.65 -2.03
C LEU A 226 17.10 5.56 -2.51
N MET A 227 16.62 6.48 -3.35
CA MET A 227 15.23 6.49 -3.80
C MET A 227 14.84 5.24 -4.60
N ASN A 228 15.81 4.59 -5.27
CA ASN A 228 15.57 3.30 -5.94
C ASN A 228 15.31 2.17 -4.94
N ALA A 229 16.04 2.15 -3.81
CA ALA A 229 15.81 1.17 -2.74
C ALA A 229 14.47 1.45 -2.04
N VAL A 230 14.15 2.71 -1.77
CA VAL A 230 12.83 3.14 -1.29
C VAL A 230 11.72 2.61 -2.21
N THR A 231 11.86 2.81 -3.52
CA THR A 231 10.89 2.31 -4.50
C THR A 231 10.74 0.79 -4.39
N GLY A 232 11.85 0.06 -4.27
CA GLY A 232 11.86 -1.39 -4.11
C GLY A 232 11.16 -1.88 -2.83
N VAL A 233 11.25 -1.13 -1.73
CA VAL A 233 10.66 -1.48 -0.43
C VAL A 233 9.21 -1.00 -0.32
N SER A 234 8.96 0.31 -0.39
CA SER A 234 7.66 0.90 -0.08
C SER A 234 6.81 1.22 -1.29
N GLY A 235 7.42 1.54 -2.44
CA GLY A 235 6.72 1.83 -3.69
C GLY A 235 6.08 0.57 -4.28
N SER A 236 6.89 -0.47 -4.45
CA SER A 236 6.46 -1.81 -4.89
C SER A 236 5.89 -2.66 -3.76
N GLY A 237 6.19 -2.32 -2.50
CA GLY A 237 5.77 -3.03 -1.28
C GLY A 237 4.30 -3.47 -1.23
N PRO A 238 3.32 -2.59 -1.56
CA PRO A 238 1.92 -2.96 -1.56
C PRO A 238 1.60 -4.18 -2.44
N ALA A 239 2.28 -4.33 -3.58
CA ALA A 239 2.09 -5.50 -4.44
C ALA A 239 2.57 -6.80 -3.77
N TYR A 240 3.67 -6.75 -3.01
CA TYR A 240 4.15 -7.90 -2.25
C TYR A 240 3.14 -8.34 -1.19
N VAL A 241 2.51 -7.36 -0.53
CA VAL A 241 1.47 -7.61 0.48
C VAL A 241 0.19 -8.15 -0.14
N PHE A 242 -0.23 -7.64 -1.30
CA PHE A 242 -1.38 -8.20 -2.02
C PHE A 242 -1.13 -9.64 -2.46
N TYR A 243 0.06 -9.92 -2.98
CA TYR A 243 0.43 -11.29 -3.35
C TYR A 243 0.55 -12.23 -2.14
N LEU A 244 1.00 -11.73 -0.98
CA LEU A 244 0.95 -12.48 0.28
C LEU A 244 -0.49 -12.86 0.65
N ILE A 245 -1.44 -11.95 0.51
CA ILE A 245 -2.87 -12.24 0.76
C ILE A 245 -3.37 -13.33 -0.19
N GLU A 246 -3.06 -13.22 -1.48
CA GLU A 246 -3.45 -14.20 -2.51
C GLU A 246 -2.89 -15.59 -2.20
N THR A 247 -1.59 -15.67 -1.95
CA THR A 247 -0.91 -16.95 -1.68
C THR A 247 -1.31 -17.58 -0.35
N LEU A 248 -1.56 -16.77 0.68
CA LEU A 248 -2.07 -17.25 1.97
C LEU A 248 -3.50 -17.77 1.84
N ALA A 249 -4.35 -17.12 1.04
CA ALA A 249 -5.70 -17.60 0.75
C ALA A 249 -5.66 -18.96 0.03
N GLU A 250 -4.78 -19.11 -0.96
CA GLU A 250 -4.62 -20.38 -1.66
C GLU A 250 -4.06 -21.48 -0.76
N ALA A 251 -3.10 -21.18 0.12
CA ALA A 251 -2.63 -22.12 1.13
C ALA A 251 -3.76 -22.56 2.08
N GLY A 252 -4.65 -21.64 2.47
CA GLY A 252 -5.85 -21.94 3.26
C GLY A 252 -6.81 -22.89 2.52
N ARG A 253 -7.01 -22.69 1.21
CA ARG A 253 -7.80 -23.60 0.36
C ARG A 253 -7.18 -24.98 0.29
N ALA A 254 -5.86 -25.07 0.08
CA ALA A 254 -5.13 -26.32 0.06
C ALA A 254 -5.21 -27.06 1.41
N ALA A 255 -5.35 -26.32 2.52
CA ALA A 255 -5.61 -26.87 3.85
C ALA A 255 -7.09 -27.26 4.10
N GLY A 256 -7.97 -27.10 3.10
CA GLY A 256 -9.37 -27.54 3.14
C GLY A 256 -10.41 -26.45 3.42
N LEU A 257 -10.03 -25.18 3.45
CA LEU A 257 -10.99 -24.09 3.65
C LEU A 257 -11.79 -23.79 2.37
N PRO A 258 -13.08 -23.40 2.49
CA PRO A 258 -13.81 -22.78 1.38
C PRO A 258 -13.08 -21.53 0.87
N ALA A 259 -13.12 -21.30 -0.45
CA ALA A 259 -12.39 -20.23 -1.11
C ALA A 259 -12.66 -18.84 -0.51
N ASP A 260 -13.94 -18.50 -0.32
CA ASP A 260 -14.35 -17.19 0.19
C ASP A 260 -13.88 -16.98 1.64
N LEU A 261 -13.95 -18.03 2.47
CA LEU A 261 -13.48 -17.97 3.84
C LEU A 261 -11.94 -17.83 3.88
N ALA A 262 -11.21 -18.57 3.05
CA ALA A 262 -9.75 -18.48 3.00
C ALA A 262 -9.28 -17.07 2.60
N MET A 263 -9.91 -16.47 1.59
CA MET A 263 -9.63 -15.09 1.17
C MET A 263 -9.97 -14.08 2.28
N GLN A 264 -11.14 -14.23 2.92
CA GLN A 264 -11.53 -13.37 4.03
C GLN A 264 -10.51 -13.42 5.18
N LEU A 265 -10.09 -14.63 5.58
CA LEU A 265 -9.12 -14.85 6.64
C LEU A 265 -7.74 -14.30 6.29
N ALA A 266 -7.24 -14.56 5.08
CA ALA A 266 -5.94 -14.07 4.63
C ALA A 266 -5.89 -12.53 4.64
N ARG A 267 -6.90 -11.88 4.04
CA ARG A 267 -7.00 -10.42 4.00
C ARG A 267 -7.07 -9.82 5.39
N GLN A 268 -7.97 -10.33 6.25
CA GLN A 268 -8.16 -9.77 7.58
C GLN A 268 -6.95 -10.00 8.49
N THR A 269 -6.26 -11.13 8.35
CA THR A 269 -5.01 -11.42 9.06
C THR A 269 -3.94 -10.38 8.74
N VAL A 270 -3.74 -10.07 7.46
CA VAL A 270 -2.76 -9.06 7.04
C VAL A 270 -3.14 -7.66 7.54
N VAL A 271 -4.41 -7.27 7.41
CA VAL A 271 -4.90 -5.97 7.90
C VAL A 271 -4.71 -5.86 9.42
N GLY A 272 -5.12 -6.88 10.18
CA GLY A 272 -5.03 -6.90 11.63
C GLY A 272 -3.59 -6.89 12.14
N ALA A 273 -2.70 -7.70 11.54
CA ALA A 273 -1.30 -7.75 11.91
C ALA A 273 -0.57 -6.43 11.60
N GLY A 274 -0.84 -5.83 10.44
CA GLY A 274 -0.28 -4.52 10.07
C GLY A 274 -0.76 -3.40 11.00
N ALA A 275 -2.05 -3.38 11.35
CA ALA A 275 -2.60 -2.41 12.29
C ALA A 275 -2.04 -2.59 13.71
N LEU A 276 -1.90 -3.85 14.17
CA LEU A 276 -1.29 -4.16 15.46
C LEU A 276 0.17 -3.69 15.51
N ALA A 277 0.97 -4.03 14.49
CA ALA A 277 2.37 -3.60 14.41
C ALA A 277 2.52 -2.07 14.35
N GLY A 278 1.59 -1.37 13.69
CA GLY A 278 1.60 0.10 13.64
C GLY A 278 1.19 0.79 14.95
N ALA A 279 0.48 0.11 15.84
CA ALA A 279 0.04 0.64 17.13
C ALA A 279 0.88 0.16 18.32
N ALA A 280 1.67 -0.89 18.14
CA ALA A 280 2.50 -1.48 19.18
C ALA A 280 3.73 -0.62 19.49
N THR A 281 4.18 -0.68 20.73
CA THR A 281 5.51 -0.19 21.14
C THR A 281 6.60 -1.22 20.86
N GLU A 282 6.20 -2.49 20.82
CA GLU A 282 7.01 -3.66 20.56
C GLU A 282 7.42 -3.73 19.09
N THR A 283 8.61 -4.26 18.87
CA THR A 283 9.12 -4.55 17.53
C THR A 283 8.32 -5.67 16.86
N PRO A 284 8.31 -5.74 15.51
CA PRO A 284 7.71 -6.87 14.80
C PRO A 284 8.29 -8.24 15.20
N ALA A 285 9.55 -8.29 15.64
CA ALA A 285 10.18 -9.52 16.13
C ALA A 285 9.57 -9.98 17.46
N GLU A 286 9.34 -9.05 18.39
CA GLU A 286 8.70 -9.31 19.67
C GLU A 286 7.22 -9.73 19.49
N LEU A 287 6.48 -9.02 18.64
CA LEU A 287 5.09 -9.40 18.30
C LEU A 287 5.01 -10.80 17.71
N ARG A 288 5.93 -11.17 16.81
CA ARG A 288 6.04 -12.51 16.25
C ARG A 288 6.32 -13.56 17.34
N ILE A 289 7.24 -13.28 18.25
CA ILE A 289 7.55 -14.19 19.37
C ILE A 289 6.33 -14.37 20.27
N ALA A 290 5.60 -13.29 20.57
CA ALA A 290 4.42 -13.32 21.45
C ALA A 290 3.29 -14.23 20.94
N VAL A 291 3.13 -14.39 19.63
CA VAL A 291 2.13 -15.29 19.01
C VAL A 291 2.67 -16.71 18.71
N THR A 292 3.90 -17.00 19.11
CA THR A 292 4.57 -18.27 18.85
C THR A 292 4.67 -19.10 20.11
N SER A 293 3.77 -20.08 20.26
CA SER A 293 3.87 -21.06 21.34
C SER A 293 4.89 -22.15 21.01
N PRO A 294 5.74 -22.58 21.98
CA PRO A 294 6.69 -23.66 21.76
C PRO A 294 5.97 -24.95 21.32
N LYS A 295 6.48 -25.58 20.25
CA LYS A 295 5.88 -26.78 19.62
C LYS A 295 4.45 -26.57 19.08
N GLY A 296 3.99 -25.32 18.96
CA GLY A 296 2.69 -24.95 18.40
C GLY A 296 2.69 -24.87 16.88
N THR A 297 1.50 -24.63 16.31
CA THR A 297 1.29 -24.49 14.86
C THR A 297 2.06 -23.31 14.27
N THR A 298 2.12 -22.18 14.97
CA THR A 298 2.89 -20.99 14.54
C THR A 298 4.38 -21.30 14.44
N GLN A 299 4.95 -22.01 15.41
CA GLN A 299 6.37 -22.38 15.37
C GLN A 299 6.67 -23.25 14.15
N ALA A 300 5.86 -24.29 13.91
CA ALA A 300 6.05 -25.18 12.77
C ALA A 300 5.98 -24.43 11.41
N ALA A 301 5.09 -23.44 11.28
CA ALA A 301 5.04 -22.59 10.09
C ALA A 301 6.26 -21.66 9.97
N LEU A 302 6.71 -21.07 11.08
CA LEU A 302 7.88 -20.20 11.11
C LEU A 302 9.18 -20.95 10.80
N ASP A 303 9.30 -22.22 11.19
CA ASP A 303 10.46 -23.06 10.85
C ASP A 303 10.65 -23.17 9.33
N VAL A 304 9.56 -23.19 8.56
CA VAL A 304 9.58 -23.14 7.08
C VAL A 304 9.84 -21.72 6.58
N LEU A 305 9.10 -20.72 7.07
CA LEU A 305 9.20 -19.35 6.57
C LEU A 305 10.57 -18.70 6.86
N MET A 306 11.23 -19.10 7.94
CA MET A 306 12.53 -18.59 8.39
C MET A 306 13.70 -19.49 8.01
N ALA A 307 13.47 -20.53 7.19
CA ALA A 307 14.52 -21.39 6.66
C ALA A 307 15.52 -20.59 5.79
N PRO A 308 16.75 -21.13 5.55
CA PRO A 308 17.76 -20.46 4.74
C PRO A 308 17.35 -20.12 3.29
N ASP A 309 16.33 -20.79 2.76
CA ASP A 309 15.71 -20.56 1.45
C ASP A 309 14.29 -19.98 1.55
N GLY A 310 13.87 -19.61 2.75
CA GLY A 310 12.54 -19.09 3.07
C GLY A 310 12.31 -17.63 2.68
N LEU A 311 11.46 -16.95 3.47
CA LEU A 311 10.91 -15.65 3.12
C LEU A 311 11.99 -14.54 3.07
N GLN A 312 12.92 -14.51 4.03
CA GLN A 312 13.93 -13.45 4.12
C GLN A 312 14.82 -13.41 2.85
N PRO A 313 15.48 -14.49 2.42
CA PRO A 313 16.23 -14.51 1.16
C PRO A 313 15.38 -14.15 -0.06
N LEU A 314 14.13 -14.61 -0.13
CA LEU A 314 13.22 -14.29 -1.23
C LEU A 314 12.93 -12.78 -1.31
N MET A 315 12.60 -12.16 -0.17
CA MET A 315 12.34 -10.72 -0.09
C MET A 315 13.58 -9.91 -0.45
N THR A 316 14.77 -10.32 -0.02
CA THR A 316 16.04 -9.69 -0.41
C THR A 316 16.19 -9.67 -1.93
N ARG A 317 15.96 -10.81 -2.61
CA ARG A 317 16.05 -10.89 -4.08
C ARG A 317 14.97 -10.05 -4.77
N ALA A 318 13.73 -10.09 -4.28
CA ALA A 318 12.63 -9.33 -4.86
C ALA A 318 12.86 -7.81 -4.79
N VAL A 319 13.27 -7.30 -3.62
CA VAL A 319 13.59 -5.89 -3.43
C VAL A 319 14.81 -5.48 -4.25
N ALA A 320 15.84 -6.33 -4.35
CA ALA A 320 16.99 -6.06 -5.20
C ALA A 320 16.61 -5.95 -6.68
N ALA A 321 15.76 -6.84 -7.19
CA ALA A 321 15.27 -6.79 -8.56
C ALA A 321 14.45 -5.51 -8.84
N ALA A 322 13.55 -5.13 -7.92
CA ALA A 322 12.78 -3.89 -8.04
C ALA A 322 13.68 -2.64 -7.99
N THR A 323 14.68 -2.64 -7.10
CA THR A 323 15.68 -1.56 -6.99
C THR A 323 16.48 -1.41 -8.28
N GLN A 324 16.95 -2.52 -8.84
CA GLN A 324 17.70 -2.53 -10.08
C GLN A 324 16.86 -2.02 -11.25
N ARG A 325 15.60 -2.47 -11.35
CA ARG A 325 14.68 -1.98 -12.37
C ARG A 325 14.40 -0.47 -12.22
N GLY A 326 14.32 0.03 -10.99
CA GLY A 326 14.20 1.47 -10.73
C GLY A 326 15.35 2.27 -11.32
N ARG A 327 16.59 1.78 -11.19
CA ARG A 327 17.79 2.41 -11.77
C ARG A 327 17.76 2.44 -13.30
N GLU A 328 17.27 1.38 -13.94
CA GLU A 328 17.15 1.28 -15.40
C GLU A 328 16.11 2.24 -15.99
N LEU A 329 15.16 2.71 -15.19
CA LEU A 329 14.07 3.60 -15.61
C LEU A 329 14.36 5.08 -15.33
N ALA A 330 15.43 5.39 -14.59
CA ALA A 330 15.74 6.73 -14.11
C ALA A 330 16.21 7.67 -15.23
#